data_AF-A0A2P2BU00-F1
#
_entry.id   AF-A0A2P2BU00-F1
#
_cell.length_a   1.000
_cell.length_b   1.000
_cell.length_c   1.000
_cell.angle_alpha   90.00
_cell.angle_beta   90.00
_cell.angle_gamma   90.00
#
_symmetry.space_group_name_H-M   'P 1'
#
loop_
_entity.id
_entity.type
_entity.pdbx_description
1 polymer ?
#
loop_
_entity_poly.entity_id
_entity_poly.type
_entity_poly.pdbx_seq_one_letter_code
_entity_poly.pdbx_strand_id
1 'polypeptide(L)'
;MNIIDKILNFLKVTLVRFRKAKFGFMFFINIFKLPDLLKESRVSIMSKAKVIFALIVGLLYLILGIDFIPEIILGLFGFIDDLFILIWSLGIINEEIEKYKVIIKTDKNSNIIEDVNFNIKD
;
A
#
# COMPACT_ATOMS: atom_id res chain seq x y z
N MET A 1 -19.08 -4.72 -22.66
CA MET A 1 -18.13 -5.05 -21.57
C MET A 1 -18.95 -5.24 -20.31
N ASN A 2 -19.04 -6.47 -19.81
CA ASN A 2 -19.95 -6.78 -18.70
C ASN A 2 -19.42 -6.17 -17.39
N ILE A 3 -20.34 -5.80 -16.49
CA ILE A 3 -20.00 -5.29 -15.15
C ILE A 3 -19.14 -6.30 -14.38
N ILE A 4 -19.41 -7.59 -14.60
CA ILE A 4 -18.65 -8.72 -14.06
C ILE A 4 -17.18 -8.66 -14.49
N ASP A 5 -16.88 -8.34 -15.75
CA ASP A 5 -15.50 -8.26 -16.25
C ASP A 5 -14.72 -7.11 -15.60
N LYS A 6 -15.40 -5.99 -15.34
CA LYS A 6 -14.79 -4.85 -14.62
C LYS A 6 -14.44 -5.23 -13.19
N ILE A 7 -15.35 -5.90 -12.48
CA ILE A 7 -15.12 -6.37 -11.11
C ILE A 7 -13.97 -7.38 -11.10
N LEU A 8 -13.96 -8.36 -12.01
CA LEU A 8 -12.91 -9.38 -12.08
C LEU A 8 -11.54 -8.76 -12.35
N ASN A 9 -11.47 -7.75 -13.24
CA ASN A 9 -10.22 -7.03 -13.51
C ASN A 9 -9.77 -6.22 -12.30
N PHE A 10 -10.67 -5.54 -11.61
CA PHE A 10 -10.35 -4.80 -10.39
C PHE A 10 -9.80 -5.74 -9.31
N LEU A 11 -10.44 -6.89 -9.11
CA LEU A 11 -10.05 -7.93 -8.17
C LEU A 11 -8.66 -8.49 -8.52
N LYS A 12 -8.42 -8.79 -9.79
CA LYS A 12 -7.12 -9.23 -10.31
C LYS A 12 -6.02 -8.19 -10.06
N VAL A 13 -6.27 -6.92 -10.37
CA VAL A 13 -5.29 -5.83 -10.17
C VAL A 13 -4.96 -5.69 -8.68
N THR A 14 -5.99 -5.71 -7.84
CA THR A 14 -5.88 -5.65 -6.38
C THR A 14 -5.02 -6.83 -5.88
N LEU A 15 -5.36 -8.08 -6.22
CA LEU A 15 -4.59 -9.28 -5.86
C LEU A 15 -3.13 -9.27 -6.35
N VAL A 16 -2.88 -8.78 -7.57
CA VAL A 16 -1.52 -8.65 -8.10
C VAL A 16 -0.70 -7.64 -7.31
N ARG A 17 -1.31 -6.54 -6.84
CA ARG A 17 -0.67 -5.59 -5.92
C ARG A 17 -0.34 -6.26 -4.59
N PHE A 18 -1.25 -7.07 -4.02
CA PHE A 18 -0.95 -7.84 -2.79
C PHE A 18 0.24 -8.76 -2.95
N ARG A 19 0.26 -9.53 -4.05
CA ARG A 19 1.35 -10.47 -4.32
C ARG A 19 2.69 -9.77 -4.47
N LYS A 20 2.73 -8.63 -5.18
CA LYS A 20 3.97 -7.86 -5.38
C LYS A 20 4.47 -7.20 -4.09
N ALA A 21 3.57 -6.86 -3.17
CA ALA A 21 3.89 -6.08 -2.00
C ALA A 21 4.37 -6.92 -0.78
N LYS A 22 4.63 -8.23 -0.95
CA LYS A 22 5.10 -9.15 0.11
C LYS A 22 4.22 -9.09 1.37
N PHE A 23 2.90 -9.14 1.18
CA PHE A 23 1.92 -9.00 2.25
C PHE A 23 2.03 -10.16 3.26
N GLY A 24 2.13 -9.84 4.56
CA GLY A 24 2.38 -10.75 5.68
C GLY A 24 2.62 -9.97 6.98
N PHE A 25 3.13 -10.59 8.06
CA PHE A 25 3.42 -9.90 9.33
C PHE A 25 4.22 -8.61 9.17
N MET A 26 5.14 -8.59 8.19
CA MET A 26 5.97 -7.45 7.88
C MET A 26 5.19 -6.20 7.42
N PHE A 27 3.97 -6.38 6.93
CA PHE A 27 3.08 -5.27 6.59
C PHE A 27 2.57 -4.53 7.84
N PHE A 28 2.17 -5.27 8.88
CA PHE A 28 1.77 -4.67 10.16
C PHE A 28 2.93 -3.89 10.79
N ILE A 29 4.17 -4.38 10.65
CA ILE A 29 5.37 -3.64 11.05
C ILE A 29 5.56 -2.37 10.21
N ASN A 30 5.31 -2.47 8.89
CA ASN A 30 5.49 -1.34 7.97
C ASN A 30 4.48 -0.20 8.22
N ILE A 31 3.27 -0.49 8.69
CA ILE A 31 2.28 0.52 9.09
C ILE A 31 2.87 1.50 10.11
N PHE A 32 3.72 1.04 11.04
CA PHE A 32 4.36 1.94 12.00
C PHE A 32 5.30 2.98 11.38
N LYS A 33 5.67 2.83 10.10
CA LYS A 33 6.48 3.82 9.33
C LYS A 33 5.63 4.88 8.63
N LEU A 34 4.31 4.79 8.73
CA LEU A 34 3.38 5.78 8.16
C LEU A 34 3.63 7.20 8.67
N PRO A 35 3.85 7.46 9.97
CA PRO A 35 4.12 8.82 10.44
C PRO A 35 5.36 9.43 9.79
N ASP A 36 6.42 8.62 9.62
CA ASP A 36 7.66 9.05 9.00
C ASP A 36 7.48 9.35 7.50
N LEU A 37 6.71 8.52 6.79
CA LEU A 37 6.32 8.76 5.39
C LEU A 37 5.55 10.08 5.22
N LEU A 38 4.60 10.37 6.13
CA LEU A 38 3.79 11.58 6.06
C LEU A 38 4.61 12.83 6.40
N LYS A 39 5.60 12.73 7.28
CA LYS A 39 6.51 13.83 7.65
C LYS A 39 7.60 14.09 6.61
N GLU A 40 8.05 13.07 5.89
CA GLU A 40 9.13 13.20 4.88
C GLU A 40 8.74 14.20 3.77
N SER A 41 9.55 15.24 3.56
CA SER A 41 9.27 16.31 2.62
C SER A 41 9.43 15.88 1.15
N ARG A 42 10.25 14.86 0.90
CA ARG A 42 10.51 14.32 -0.45
C ARG A 42 9.41 13.40 -0.96
N VAL A 43 8.54 12.92 -0.07
CA VAL A 43 7.37 12.14 -0.48
C VAL A 43 6.35 13.09 -1.09
N SER A 44 5.90 12.77 -2.30
CA SER A 44 4.94 13.61 -3.03
C SER A 44 3.64 13.81 -2.25
N ILE A 45 3.02 14.98 -2.38
CA ILE A 45 1.71 15.28 -1.78
C ILE A 45 0.66 14.26 -2.24
N MET A 46 0.73 13.83 -3.50
CA MET A 46 -0.16 12.80 -4.06
C MET A 46 -0.02 11.45 -3.35
N SER A 47 1.21 11.02 -3.06
CA SER A 47 1.48 9.80 -2.28
C SER A 47 0.89 9.88 -0.89
N LYS A 48 1.08 11.02 -0.21
CA LYS A 48 0.51 11.25 1.13
C LYS A 48 -1.01 11.25 1.10
N ALA A 49 -1.61 11.92 0.11
CA ALA A 49 -3.06 11.97 -0.07
C ALA A 49 -3.64 10.58 -0.31
N LYS A 50 -3.01 9.72 -1.12
CA LYS A 50 -3.44 8.32 -1.32
C LYS A 50 -3.44 7.52 -0.02
N VAL A 51 -2.40 7.66 0.79
CA VAL A 51 -2.28 6.98 2.08
C VAL A 51 -3.38 7.44 3.03
N ILE A 52 -3.57 8.75 3.17
CA ILE A 52 -4.61 9.34 4.04
C ILE A 52 -6.00 8.91 3.57
N PHE A 53 -6.25 8.95 2.25
CA PHE A 53 -7.51 8.51 1.67
C PHE A 53 -7.79 7.05 1.96
N ALA A 54 -6.81 6.16 1.74
CA ALA A 54 -6.95 4.73 2.03
C ALA A 54 -7.20 4.46 3.52
N LEU A 55 -6.54 5.20 4.42
CA LEU A 55 -6.79 5.12 5.86
C LEU A 55 -8.20 5.55 6.23
N ILE A 56 -8.66 6.70 5.72
CA ILE A 56 -10.01 7.20 5.97
C ILE A 56 -11.05 6.21 5.45
N VAL A 57 -10.90 5.73 4.21
CA VAL A 57 -11.84 4.74 3.64
C VAL A 57 -11.84 3.46 4.46
N GLY A 58 -10.67 2.92 4.82
CA GLY A 58 -10.60 1.72 5.66
C GLY A 58 -11.23 1.91 7.04
N LEU A 59 -11.01 3.06 7.69
CA LEU A 59 -11.60 3.38 8.99
C LEU A 59 -13.11 3.61 8.91
N LEU A 60 -13.58 4.32 7.88
CA LEU A 60 -15.01 4.52 7.65
C LEU A 60 -15.73 3.19 7.52
N TYR A 61 -15.15 2.23 6.79
CA TYR A 61 -15.71 0.89 6.68
C TYR A 61 -15.75 0.13 8.00
N LEU A 62 -14.65 0.16 8.77
CA LEU A 62 -14.60 -0.50 10.08
C LEU A 62 -15.59 0.09 11.10
N ILE A 63 -15.85 1.39 11.03
CA ILE A 63 -16.64 2.11 12.06
C ILE A 63 -18.12 2.18 11.68
N LEU A 64 -18.43 2.44 10.41
CA LEU A 64 -19.80 2.74 10.00
C LEU A 64 -20.67 1.49 9.83
N GLY A 65 -20.09 0.28 9.73
CA GLY A 65 -20.86 -0.95 9.50
C GLY A 65 -21.78 -0.85 8.28
N ILE A 66 -21.37 -0.07 7.28
CA ILE A 66 -22.11 0.10 6.02
C ILE A 66 -21.56 -0.92 5.04
N ASP A 67 -22.33 -1.97 4.78
CA ASP A 67 -22.01 -2.93 3.73
C ASP A 67 -22.26 -2.27 2.36
N PHE A 68 -21.24 -2.31 1.50
CA PHE A 68 -21.37 -1.79 0.14
C PHE A 68 -22.30 -2.69 -0.69
N ILE A 69 -22.41 -3.96 -0.29
CA ILE A 69 -23.34 -4.92 -0.84
C ILE A 69 -24.35 -5.28 0.26
N PRO A 70 -25.65 -4.96 0.09
CA PRO A 70 -26.66 -5.30 1.08
C PRO A 70 -26.58 -6.77 1.48
N GLU A 71 -26.61 -7.08 2.79
CA GLU A 71 -26.57 -8.45 3.32
C GLU A 71 -27.61 -9.37 2.67
N ILE A 72 -28.73 -8.81 2.20
CA ILE A 72 -29.79 -9.50 1.45
C ILE A 72 -29.25 -10.21 0.19
N ILE A 73 -28.19 -9.70 -0.42
CA ILE A 73 -27.59 -10.23 -1.66
C ILE A 73 -26.52 -11.30 -1.37
N LEU A 74 -25.76 -11.16 -0.28
CA LEU A 74 -24.61 -12.03 0.03
C LEU A 74 -24.82 -13.01 1.19
N GLY A 75 -25.86 -12.83 1.99
CA GLY A 75 -26.15 -13.66 3.16
C GLY A 75 -24.95 -13.76 4.12
N LEU A 76 -24.54 -14.98 4.48
CA LEU A 76 -23.39 -15.28 5.35
C LEU A 76 -22.04 -14.71 4.85
N PHE A 77 -21.97 -14.22 3.62
CA PHE A 77 -20.78 -13.62 3.02
C PHE A 77 -20.78 -12.08 3.06
N GLY A 78 -21.65 -11.45 3.85
CA GLY A 78 -21.70 -10.00 4.05
C GLY A 78 -20.39 -9.36 4.54
N PHE A 79 -19.43 -10.14 5.07
CA PHE A 79 -18.12 -9.63 5.47
C PHE A 79 -17.08 -9.60 4.34
N ILE A 80 -17.41 -10.14 3.17
CA ILE A 80 -16.45 -10.29 2.07
C ILE A 80 -16.12 -8.92 1.45
N ASP A 81 -17.10 -8.05 1.24
CA ASP A 81 -16.88 -6.72 0.69
C ASP A 81 -16.09 -5.83 1.67
N ASP A 82 -16.37 -5.89 2.97
CA ASP A 82 -15.55 -5.28 4.02
C ASP A 82 -14.10 -5.74 3.95
N LEU A 83 -13.88 -7.06 3.88
CA LEU A 83 -12.55 -7.64 3.76
C LEU A 83 -11.85 -7.17 2.48
N PHE A 84 -12.58 -7.07 1.36
CA PHE A 84 -12.02 -6.57 0.10
C PHE A 84 -11.53 -5.12 0.22
N ILE A 85 -12.29 -4.27 0.89
CA ILE A 85 -11.97 -2.85 1.04
C ILE A 85 -10.82 -2.65 2.02
N LEU A 86 -10.83 -3.41 3.12
CA LEU A 86 -9.69 -3.47 4.04
C LEU A 86 -8.43 -3.90 3.31
N ILE A 87 -8.48 -5.03 2.60
CA ILE A 87 -7.38 -5.52 1.79
C ILE A 87 -6.93 -4.39 0.86
N TRP A 88 -7.80 -3.87 0.00
CA TRP A 88 -7.48 -2.80 -0.95
C TRP A 88 -6.79 -1.58 -0.33
N SER A 89 -7.33 -1.06 0.78
CA SER A 89 -6.75 0.08 1.51
C SER A 89 -5.34 -0.23 2.02
N LEU A 90 -5.15 -1.42 2.58
CA LEU A 90 -3.83 -1.88 3.04
C LEU A 90 -2.86 -2.05 1.86
N GLY A 91 -3.33 -2.47 0.70
CA GLY A 91 -2.54 -2.57 -0.52
C GLY A 91 -1.98 -1.22 -0.98
N ILE A 92 -2.81 -0.17 -0.98
CA ILE A 92 -2.38 1.20 -1.31
C ILE A 92 -1.33 1.69 -0.30
N ILE A 93 -1.59 1.50 0.99
CA ILE A 93 -0.67 1.89 2.06
C ILE A 93 0.69 1.21 1.87
N ASN A 94 0.71 -0.09 1.61
CA ASN A 94 1.96 -0.83 1.41
C ASN A 94 2.74 -0.35 0.19
N GLU A 95 2.05 -0.09 -0.92
CA GLU A 95 2.66 0.39 -2.15
C GLU A 95 3.39 1.72 -1.92
N GLU A 96 2.76 2.67 -1.21
CA GLU A 96 3.36 3.96 -0.91
C GLU A 96 4.49 3.86 0.12
N ILE A 97 4.40 2.94 1.10
CA ILE A 97 5.49 2.66 2.03
C ILE A 97 6.72 2.08 1.32
N GLU A 98 6.53 1.15 0.36
CA GLU A 98 7.64 0.62 -0.41
C GLU A 98 8.30 1.70 -1.27
N LYS A 99 7.53 2.60 -1.90
CA LYS A 99 8.08 3.78 -2.59
C LYS A 99 8.90 4.65 -1.65
N TYR A 100 8.38 4.93 -0.45
CA TYR A 100 9.09 5.69 0.58
C TYR A 100 10.41 5.02 0.99
N LYS A 101 10.42 3.69 1.20
CA LYS A 101 11.65 2.96 1.51
C LYS A 101 12.71 3.08 0.41
N VAL A 102 12.30 3.10 -0.86
CA VAL A 102 13.23 3.34 -1.98
C VAL A 102 13.83 4.74 -1.88
N ILE A 103 13.02 5.77 -1.64
CA ILE A 103 13.48 7.16 -1.48
C ILE A 103 14.55 7.27 -0.39
N ILE A 104 14.33 6.67 0.78
CA ILE A 104 15.30 6.70 1.89
C ILE A 104 16.56 5.88 1.58
N LYS A 105 16.43 4.76 0.85
CA LYS A 105 17.58 3.90 0.51
C LYS A 105 18.52 4.57 -0.49
N THR A 106 17.98 5.28 -1.47
CA THR A 106 18.79 6.02 -2.46
C THR A 106 19.71 7.03 -1.77
N ASP A 107 19.24 7.64 -0.68
CA ASP A 107 20.02 8.56 0.17
C ASP A 107 21.18 7.89 0.93
N LYS A 108 21.00 6.64 1.36
CA LYS A 108 22.08 5.90 2.05
C LYS A 108 23.20 5.49 1.10
N ASN A 109 22.87 5.23 -0.17
CA ASN A 109 23.85 4.80 -1.17
C ASN A 109 24.52 5.97 -1.91
N SER A 110 24.02 7.20 -1.84
CA SER A 110 24.67 8.36 -2.49
C SER A 110 26.03 8.72 -1.89
N ASN A 111 26.39 8.14 -0.74
CA ASN A 111 27.67 8.38 -0.05
C ASN A 111 28.70 7.26 -0.29
N ILE A 112 28.40 6.25 -1.11
CA ILE A 112 29.32 5.15 -1.42
C ILE A 112 29.77 5.30 -2.87
N ILE A 113 31.04 5.70 -3.08
CA ILE A 113 31.69 5.67 -4.39
C ILE A 113 32.22 4.25 -4.57
N GLU A 114 31.50 3.41 -5.32
CA GLU A 114 31.86 1.98 -5.51
C GLU A 114 33.00 1.75 -6.53
N ASP A 115 33.57 2.80 -7.13
CA ASP A 115 34.53 2.69 -8.24
C ASP A 115 35.80 3.54 -8.06
N VAL A 116 36.36 3.55 -6.83
CA VAL A 116 37.67 4.18 -6.59
C VAL A 116 38.77 3.12 -6.70
N ASN A 117 39.34 2.98 -7.90
CA ASN A 117 40.58 2.22 -8.10
C ASN A 117 41.77 3.01 -7.50
N PHE A 118 42.24 2.60 -6.33
CA PHE A 118 43.47 3.15 -5.74
C PHE A 118 44.68 2.47 -6.38
N ASN A 119 45.41 3.20 -7.21
CA ASN A 119 46.74 2.77 -7.65
C ASN A 119 47.76 3.22 -6.62
N ILE A 120 48.17 2.31 -5.74
CA ILE A 120 49.26 2.54 -4.78
C ILE A 120 50.56 2.44 -5.57
N LYS A 121 51.33 3.55 -5.61
CA LYS A 121 52.72 3.52 -6.09
C LYS A 121 53.63 3.29 -4.90
N ASP A 122 54.39 2.20 -4.92
CA ASP A 122 55.51 1.92 -4.03
C ASP A 122 56.70 2.87 -4.29
#